data_AF-A0A846PP94-F1
#
_entry.id   AF-A0A846PP94-F1
#
_cell.length_a   1.000
_cell.length_b   1.000
_cell.length_c   1.000
_cell.angle_alpha   90.00
_cell.angle_beta   90.00
_cell.angle_gamma   90.00
#
_symmetry.space_group_name_H-M   'P 1'
#
loop_
_entity.id
_entity.type
_entity.pdbx_description
1 polymer ?
#
loop_
_entity_poly.entity_id
_entity_poly.type
_entity_poly.pdbx_seq_one_letter_code
_entity_poly.pdbx_strand_id
1 'polypeptide(L)'
;MSFAKLDGIIGDNLPMSAFRDEKWWSNSPISVHAKAWLDAGWEIEEVNLKEGYVVFRKVKKVTVRGAGRRRSTEKISKPFTPAPYRFPKRKKISKTKAAKMYARIKNLERKRSSIKKLRGSFKPKPAYERKLYKPDEKPK
;
A
#
# COMPACT_ATOMS: atom_id res chain seq x y z
N MET A 1 -33.79 -12.42 22.18
CA MET A 1 -33.12 -11.68 21.08
C MET A 1 -33.94 -11.83 19.82
N SER A 2 -34.21 -10.77 19.05
CA SER A 2 -35.08 -10.84 17.86
C SER A 2 -34.38 -11.40 16.62
N PHE A 3 -35.14 -11.93 15.65
CA PHE A 3 -34.60 -12.44 14.38
C PHE A 3 -33.84 -11.38 13.57
N ALA A 4 -34.39 -10.16 13.46
CA ALA A 4 -33.70 -9.07 12.76
C ALA A 4 -32.34 -8.71 13.39
N LYS A 5 -32.21 -8.86 14.71
CA LYS A 5 -30.94 -8.65 15.41
C LYS A 5 -29.97 -9.81 15.17
N LEU A 6 -30.46 -11.04 15.02
CA LEU A 6 -29.65 -12.20 14.63
C LEU A 6 -29.06 -12.02 13.23
N ASP A 7 -29.87 -11.64 12.25
CA ASP A 7 -29.44 -11.39 10.88
C ASP A 7 -28.30 -10.37 10.82
N GLY A 8 -28.43 -9.26 11.57
CA GLY A 8 -27.41 -8.22 11.67
C GLY A 8 -26.10 -8.69 12.33
N ILE A 9 -26.14 -9.67 13.24
CA ILE A 9 -24.94 -10.24 13.87
C ILE A 9 -24.24 -11.23 12.94
N ILE A 10 -25.01 -12.04 12.21
CA ILE A 10 -24.49 -13.02 11.26
C ILE A 10 -23.95 -12.32 10.01
N GLY A 11 -24.53 -11.18 9.64
CA GLY A 11 -24.23 -10.46 8.40
C GLY A 11 -24.91 -11.08 7.17
N ASP A 12 -25.90 -11.95 7.39
CA ASP A 12 -26.70 -12.61 6.35
C ASP A 12 -28.12 -12.86 6.88
N ASN A 13 -29.08 -13.08 5.99
CA ASN A 13 -30.47 -13.32 6.34
C ASN A 13 -30.69 -14.78 6.78
N LEU A 14 -31.45 -14.99 7.84
CA LEU A 14 -31.91 -16.30 8.26
C LEU A 14 -32.75 -16.97 7.16
N PRO A 15 -32.60 -18.28 6.95
CA PRO A 15 -33.38 -19.00 5.96
C PRO A 15 -34.86 -19.04 6.35
N MET A 16 -35.76 -19.12 5.37
CA MET A 16 -37.21 -19.22 5.60
C MET A 16 -37.60 -20.37 6.54
N SER A 17 -36.81 -21.45 6.58
CA SER A 17 -37.02 -22.56 7.51
C SER A 17 -36.87 -22.16 8.98
N ALA A 18 -36.02 -21.20 9.30
CA ALA A 18 -35.85 -20.68 10.66
C ALA A 18 -37.11 -19.97 11.17
N PHE A 19 -37.90 -19.39 10.27
CA PHE A 19 -39.15 -18.71 10.61
C PHE A 19 -40.36 -19.66 10.64
N ARG A 20 -40.29 -20.78 9.89
CA ARG A 20 -41.40 -21.73 9.76
C ARG A 20 -41.36 -22.83 10.80
N ASP A 21 -40.18 -23.36 11.09
CA ASP A 21 -40.02 -24.59 11.86
C ASP A 21 -39.24 -24.32 13.14
N GLU A 22 -39.88 -24.53 14.29
CA GLU A 22 -39.21 -24.42 15.61
C GLU A 22 -38.09 -25.46 15.75
N LYS A 23 -38.22 -26.60 15.07
CA LYS A 23 -37.19 -27.66 15.01
C LYS A 23 -35.86 -27.16 14.46
N TRP A 24 -35.86 -26.10 13.64
CA TRP A 24 -34.65 -25.47 13.14
C TRP A 24 -33.80 -24.87 14.28
N TRP A 25 -34.44 -24.46 15.37
CA TRP A 25 -33.80 -23.93 16.58
C TRP A 25 -33.50 -25.00 17.63
N SER A 26 -33.56 -26.29 17.28
CA SER A 26 -33.24 -27.37 18.21
C SER A 26 -31.74 -27.44 18.54
N ASN A 27 -31.40 -27.83 19.77
CA ASN A 27 -30.01 -28.03 20.21
C ASN A 27 -29.40 -29.36 19.73
N SER A 28 -29.71 -29.80 18.51
CA SER A 28 -29.21 -31.06 17.96
C SER A 28 -27.82 -30.87 17.34
N PRO A 29 -26.77 -31.58 17.80
CA PRO A 29 -25.42 -31.46 17.24
C PRO A 29 -25.29 -32.01 15.80
N ILE A 30 -26.34 -32.68 15.29
CA ILE A 30 -26.42 -33.19 13.92
C ILE A 30 -26.66 -32.04 12.94
N SER A 31 -27.39 -31.01 13.37
CA SER A 31 -27.70 -29.84 12.58
C SER A 31 -26.50 -28.90 12.50
N VAL A 32 -26.08 -28.54 11.28
CA VAL A 32 -24.92 -27.65 11.05
C VAL A 32 -25.09 -26.29 11.71
N HIS A 33 -26.29 -25.72 11.65
CA HIS A 33 -26.63 -24.45 12.29
C HIS A 33 -26.53 -24.56 13.82
N ALA A 34 -27.09 -25.62 14.40
CA ALA A 34 -27.08 -25.79 15.85
C ALA A 34 -25.69 -26.05 16.43
N LYS A 35 -24.86 -26.79 15.67
CA LYS A 35 -23.46 -26.99 16.01
C LYS A 35 -22.70 -25.67 16.19
N ALA A 36 -23.02 -24.63 15.40
CA ALA A 36 -22.31 -23.35 15.49
C ALA A 36 -22.48 -22.65 16.85
N TRP A 37 -23.70 -22.59 17.40
CA TRP A 37 -23.91 -22.00 18.72
C TRP A 37 -23.46 -22.92 19.85
N LEU A 38 -23.64 -24.24 19.71
CA LEU A 38 -23.14 -25.23 20.67
C LEU A 38 -21.61 -25.19 20.81
N ASP A 39 -20.88 -25.08 19.69
CA ASP A 39 -19.42 -24.93 19.67
C ASP A 39 -18.99 -23.59 20.28
N ALA A 40 -19.82 -22.55 20.14
CA ALA A 40 -19.67 -21.27 20.83
C ALA A 40 -20.13 -21.29 22.30
N GLY A 41 -20.62 -22.43 22.80
CA GLY A 41 -20.99 -22.68 24.20
C GLY A 41 -22.33 -22.08 24.61
N TRP A 42 -23.18 -21.79 23.62
CA TRP A 42 -24.53 -21.31 23.79
C TRP A 42 -25.52 -22.44 23.46
N GLU A 43 -26.64 -22.45 24.15
CA GLU A 43 -27.79 -23.32 23.89
C GLU A 43 -29.04 -22.46 23.78
N ILE A 44 -30.03 -22.91 23.04
CA ILE A 44 -31.32 -22.26 22.93
C ILE A 44 -32.20 -22.73 24.08
N GLU A 45 -32.77 -21.78 24.81
CA GLU A 45 -33.66 -22.03 25.95
C GLU A 45 -35.12 -21.90 25.56
N GLU A 46 -35.47 -20.88 24.78
CA GLU A 46 -36.84 -20.63 24.33
C GLU A 46 -36.84 -20.02 22.93
N VAL A 47 -37.84 -20.39 22.12
CA VAL A 47 -38.07 -19.89 20.78
C VAL A 47 -39.53 -19.50 20.66
N ASN A 48 -39.79 -18.28 20.22
CA ASN A 48 -41.14 -17.82 19.91
C ASN A 48 -41.17 -17.30 18.48
N LEU A 49 -41.75 -18.09 17.58
CA LEU A 49 -41.89 -17.74 16.16
C LEU A 49 -42.93 -16.65 15.92
N LYS A 50 -43.95 -16.52 16.78
CA LYS A 50 -45.03 -15.53 16.63
C LYS A 50 -44.53 -14.13 16.94
N GLU A 51 -43.76 -13.99 18.01
CA GLU A 51 -43.16 -12.71 18.42
C GLU A 51 -41.78 -12.48 17.80
N GLY A 52 -41.18 -13.51 17.21
CA GLY A 52 -39.97 -13.41 16.41
C GLY A 52 -38.68 -13.30 17.23
N TYR A 53 -38.61 -14.02 18.37
CA TYR A 53 -37.45 -13.98 19.25
C TYR A 53 -36.96 -15.38 19.69
N VAL A 54 -35.68 -15.42 20.06
CA VAL A 54 -34.99 -16.58 20.61
C VAL A 54 -34.20 -16.18 21.84
N VAL A 55 -34.22 -17.01 22.88
CA VAL A 55 -33.45 -16.84 24.10
C VAL A 55 -32.27 -17.81 24.08
N PHE A 56 -31.05 -17.26 24.17
CA PHE A 56 -29.82 -18.04 24.25
C PHE A 56 -29.33 -18.07 25.70
N ARG A 57 -29.02 -19.26 26.18
CA ARG A 57 -28.40 -19.51 27.48
C ARG A 57 -26.95 -19.93 27.28
N LYS A 58 -26.04 -19.32 28.04
CA LYS A 58 -24.61 -19.66 28.00
C LYS A 58 -24.33 -20.84 28.92
N VAL A 59 -23.96 -21.99 28.37
CA VAL A 59 -23.83 -23.25 29.12
C VAL A 59 -22.38 -23.65 29.36
N LYS A 60 -21.47 -23.31 28.44
CA LYS A 60 -20.04 -23.61 28.58
C LYS A 60 -19.19 -22.36 28.41
N LYS A 61 -18.18 -22.20 29.28
CA LYS A 61 -17.06 -21.29 29.00
C LYS A 61 -16.21 -21.95 27.92
N VAL A 62 -16.43 -21.58 26.65
CA VAL A 62 -15.63 -22.10 25.54
C VAL A 62 -14.20 -21.64 25.72
N THR A 63 -13.30 -22.60 25.98
CA THR A 63 -11.88 -22.40 25.71
C THR A 63 -11.76 -22.36 24.19
N VAL A 64 -11.17 -21.30 23.64
CA VAL A 64 -11.04 -21.11 22.19
C VAL A 64 -10.15 -22.23 21.63
N ARG A 65 -10.73 -23.41 21.38
CA ARG A 65 -10.07 -24.57 20.77
C ARG A 65 -9.92 -24.29 19.27
N GLY A 66 -9.06 -23.33 18.91
CA GLY A 66 -8.89 -23.01 17.49
C GLY A 66 -8.05 -21.80 17.13
N ALA A 67 -7.83 -20.84 18.03
CA ALA A 67 -7.03 -19.64 17.70
C ALA A 67 -5.56 -19.95 17.35
N GLY A 68 -5.08 -21.17 17.63
CA GLY A 68 -3.72 -21.61 17.35
C GLY A 68 -3.54 -22.52 16.13
N ARG A 69 -4.62 -23.03 15.51
CA ARG A 69 -4.46 -23.85 14.30
C ARG A 69 -4.47 -22.91 13.10
N ARG A 70 -3.35 -22.22 12.89
CA ARG A 70 -2.93 -21.87 11.53
C ARG A 70 -3.12 -23.15 10.75
N ARG A 71 -4.12 -23.22 9.88
CA ARG A 71 -4.13 -24.24 8.83
C ARG A 71 -2.78 -24.05 8.20
N SER A 72 -1.85 -24.95 8.50
CA SER A 72 -0.70 -25.19 7.65
C SER A 72 -1.37 -25.30 6.31
N THR A 73 -1.22 -24.27 5.49
CA THR A 73 -1.62 -24.32 4.10
C THR A 73 -0.81 -25.49 3.59
N GLU A 74 -1.39 -26.69 3.65
CA GLU A 74 -0.91 -27.86 2.97
C GLU A 74 -0.61 -27.34 1.59
N LYS A 75 0.68 -27.32 1.27
CA LYS A 75 1.19 -26.69 0.07
C LYS A 75 0.40 -27.33 -1.06
N ILE A 76 -0.60 -26.61 -1.57
CA ILE A 76 -1.31 -27.00 -2.78
C ILE A 76 -0.19 -27.19 -3.78
N SER A 77 0.11 -28.45 -4.05
CA SER A 77 1.22 -28.84 -4.90
C SER A 77 0.81 -28.35 -6.26
N LYS A 78 1.40 -27.22 -6.68
CA LYS A 78 1.13 -26.70 -8.02
C LYS A 78 1.51 -27.83 -8.98
N PRO A 79 0.64 -28.20 -9.93
CA PRO A 79 0.84 -29.39 -10.78
C PRO A 79 2.15 -29.33 -11.58
N PHE A 80 2.77 -28.16 -11.67
CA PHE A 80 4.07 -27.94 -12.26
C PHE A 80 4.84 -26.87 -11.47
N THR A 81 6.10 -27.14 -11.14
CA THR A 81 7.01 -26.13 -10.60
C THR A 81 7.84 -25.59 -11.77
N PRO A 82 7.63 -24.33 -12.22
CA PRO A 82 8.38 -23.79 -13.34
C PRO A 82 9.88 -23.76 -13.00
N ALA A 83 10.72 -24.00 -14.00
CA ALA A 83 12.16 -23.87 -13.85
C ALA A 83 12.49 -22.47 -13.30
N PRO A 84 13.40 -22.35 -12.31
CA PRO A 84 13.66 -21.08 -11.63
C PRO A 84 14.15 -20.02 -12.63
N TYR A 85 13.30 -19.05 -12.92
CA TYR A 85 13.64 -17.93 -13.79
C TYR A 85 14.51 -16.93 -13.02
N ARG A 86 15.76 -16.74 -13.47
CA ARG A 86 16.66 -15.74 -12.88
C ARG A 86 16.41 -14.39 -13.55
N PHE A 87 15.89 -13.42 -12.79
CA PHE A 87 15.80 -12.04 -13.27
C PHE A 87 17.19 -11.55 -13.70
N PRO A 88 17.37 -11.05 -14.95
CA PRO A 88 18.65 -10.55 -15.39
C PRO A 88 19.05 -9.33 -14.54
N LYS A 89 20.19 -9.42 -13.85
CA LYS A 89 20.71 -8.30 -13.07
C LYS A 89 21.07 -7.16 -14.01
N ARG A 90 20.56 -5.95 -13.76
CA ARG A 90 20.95 -4.74 -14.49
C ARG A 90 22.46 -4.51 -14.34
N LYS A 91 23.19 -4.43 -15.45
CA LYS A 91 24.64 -4.15 -15.43
C LYS A 91 24.87 -2.73 -14.91
N LYS A 92 25.61 -2.58 -13.80
CA LYS A 92 26.04 -1.28 -13.30
C LYS A 92 27.07 -0.68 -14.25
N ILE A 93 27.10 0.65 -14.35
CA ILE A 93 28.08 1.39 -15.16
C ILE A 93 29.49 1.13 -14.57
N SER A 94 30.48 0.84 -15.42
CA SER A 94 31.86 0.62 -14.97
C SER A 94 32.43 1.88 -14.31
N LYS A 95 33.35 1.73 -13.36
CA LYS A 95 34.03 2.86 -12.69
C LYS A 95 34.62 3.84 -13.71
N THR A 96 35.22 3.32 -14.78
CA THR A 96 35.77 4.13 -15.88
C THR A 96 34.70 4.92 -16.62
N LYS A 97 33.53 4.33 -16.91
CA LYS A 97 32.42 5.00 -17.61
C LYS A 97 31.75 6.05 -16.71
N ALA A 98 31.62 5.77 -15.41
CA ALA A 98 31.17 6.75 -14.42
C ALA A 98 32.14 7.94 -14.30
N ALA A 99 33.44 7.67 -14.24
CA ALA A 99 34.48 8.71 -14.20
C ALA A 99 34.47 9.58 -15.48
N LYS A 100 34.35 8.97 -16.67
CA LYS A 100 34.20 9.71 -17.93
C LYS A 100 32.97 10.60 -17.95
N MET A 101 31.83 10.12 -17.44
CA MET A 101 30.62 10.95 -17.29
C MET A 101 30.83 12.10 -16.30
N TYR A 102 31.44 11.84 -15.15
CA TYR A 102 31.74 12.87 -14.15
C TYR A 102 32.65 13.96 -14.71
N ALA A 103 33.74 13.57 -15.39
CA ALA A 103 34.63 14.51 -16.07
C ALA A 103 33.90 15.32 -17.14
N ARG A 104 32.99 14.69 -17.90
CA ARG A 104 32.17 15.39 -18.90
C ARG A 104 31.25 16.43 -18.25
N ILE A 105 30.61 16.10 -17.13
CA ILE A 105 29.78 17.04 -16.35
C ILE A 105 30.62 18.22 -15.86
N LYS A 106 31.79 17.96 -15.26
CA LYS A 106 32.71 19.01 -14.78
C LYS A 106 33.22 19.92 -15.90
N ASN A 107 33.48 19.37 -17.09
CA ASN A 107 33.85 20.17 -18.25
C ASN A 107 32.69 21.06 -18.74
N LEU A 108 31.46 20.57 -18.69
CA LEU A 108 30.27 21.37 -19.00
C LEU A 108 30.07 22.49 -17.95
N GLU A 109 30.24 22.18 -16.67
CA GLU A 109 30.22 23.18 -15.59
C GLU A 109 31.28 24.26 -15.83
N ARG A 110 32.52 23.88 -16.15
CA ARG A 110 33.60 24.82 -16.46
C ARG A 110 33.30 25.69 -17.68
N LYS A 111 32.70 25.11 -18.73
CA LYS A 111 32.25 25.87 -19.92
C LYS A 111 31.12 26.85 -19.60
N ARG A 112 30.24 26.49 -18.66
CA ARG A 112 29.14 27.36 -18.20
C ARG A 112 29.65 28.48 -17.30
N SER A 113 30.58 28.20 -16.39
CA SER A 113 31.15 29.18 -15.47
C SER A 113 32.23 30.06 -16.09
N SER A 114 32.89 29.60 -17.16
CA SER A 114 33.68 30.48 -18.01
C SER A 114 32.70 31.46 -18.66
N ILE A 115 32.57 32.64 -18.03
CA ILE A 115 31.92 33.81 -18.59
C ILE A 115 32.35 33.87 -20.05
N LYS A 116 31.38 33.81 -20.99
CA LYS A 116 31.66 34.20 -22.37
C LYS A 116 32.17 35.62 -22.28
N LYS A 117 33.49 35.81 -22.26
CA LYS A 117 34.09 37.11 -22.54
C LYS A 117 33.61 37.41 -23.94
N LEU A 118 32.53 38.18 -24.07
CA LEU A 118 32.26 38.87 -25.31
C LEU A 118 33.57 39.63 -25.55
N ARG A 119 34.39 39.18 -26.50
CA ARG A 119 35.48 39.99 -27.03
C ARG A 119 34.83 41.08 -27.88
N GLY A 120 34.07 41.96 -27.22
CA GLY A 120 33.62 43.24 -27.74
C GLY A 120 34.71 44.24 -27.39
N SER A 121 35.32 44.82 -28.42
CA SER A 121 36.45 45.74 -28.28
C SER A 121 36.01 47.03 -27.59
N PHE A 122 36.13 47.10 -26.26
CA PHE A 122 36.43 48.38 -25.62
C PHE A 122 37.93 48.59 -25.77
N LYS A 123 38.33 49.22 -26.88
CA LYS A 123 39.69 49.78 -26.97
C LYS A 123 39.81 50.82 -25.85
N PRO A 124 40.89 50.83 -25.04
CA PRO A 124 41.10 51.91 -24.09
C PRO A 124 41.13 53.24 -24.84
N LYS A 125 40.55 54.30 -24.26
CA LYS A 125 40.56 55.64 -24.86
C LYS A 125 42.01 56.08 -25.15
N PRO A 126 42.31 56.59 -26.36
CA PRO A 126 43.65 57.03 -26.71
C PRO A 126 44.07 58.23 -25.84
N ALA A 127 45.38 58.35 -25.57
CA ALA A 127 45.91 59.29 -24.57
C ALA A 127 45.57 60.78 -24.80
N TYR A 128 45.22 61.17 -26.03
CA TYR A 128 44.85 62.55 -26.36
C TYR A 128 43.46 62.94 -25.84
N GLU A 129 42.53 61.98 -25.65
CA GLU A 129 41.20 62.25 -25.08
C GLU A 129 41.23 62.60 -23.58
N ARG A 130 42.38 62.41 -22.92
CA ARG A 130 42.58 62.79 -21.51
C ARG A 130 43.02 64.23 -21.32
N LYS A 131 43.30 64.97 -22.41
CA LYS A 131 43.68 66.38 -22.31
C LYS A 131 42.44 67.25 -22.21
N LEU A 132 42.42 68.17 -21.26
CA LEU A 132 41.34 69.15 -21.04
C LEU A 132 41.28 70.26 -22.10
N TYR A 133 42.17 70.25 -23.08
CA TYR A 133 42.24 71.22 -24.18
C TYR A 133 42.27 70.51 -25.53
N LYS A 134 41.65 71.14 -26.54
CA LYS A 134 41.71 70.66 -27.94
C LYS A 134 43.09 70.99 -28.52
N PRO A 135 43.68 70.11 -29.36
CA PRO A 135 45.03 70.32 -29.89
C PRO A 135 45.14 71.54 -30.81
N ASP A 136 44.03 71.99 -31.41
CA ASP A 136 44.00 73.08 -32.40
C ASP A 136 43.78 74.48 -31.77
N GLU A 137 43.61 74.57 -30.45
CA GLU A 137 43.42 75.84 -29.76
C GLU A 137 44.77 76.34 -29.20
N LYS A 138 45.31 77.42 -29.79
CA LYS A 138 46.48 78.11 -29.23
C LYS A 138 46.06 78.80 -27.91
N PRO A 139 46.75 78.54 -26.79
CA PRO A 139 46.48 79.26 -25.55
C PRO A 139 46.79 80.76 -25.74
N LYS A 140 45.88 81.61 -25.25
CA LYS A 140 46.08 83.05 -25.11
C LYS A 140 46.89 83.36 -23.85
#